data_AF-A0A1N6H9W1-F1
#
_entry.id   AF-A0A1N6H9W1-F1
#
_cell.length_a   1.000
_cell.length_b   1.000
_cell.length_c   1.000
_cell.angle_alpha   90.00
_cell.angle_beta   90.00
_cell.angle_gamma   90.00
#
_symmetry.space_group_name_H-M   'P 1'
#
loop_
_entity.id
_entity.type
_entity.pdbx_description
1 polymer ?
#
loop_
_entity_poly.entity_id
_entity_poly.type
_entity_poly.pdbx_seq_one_letter_code
_entity_poly.pdbx_strand_id
1 'polypeptide(L)'
;MKWTNQPDSVLLERSFLFGIIGIVLGTLSILNSKFYLVDAPMGPLNGVSFSLQLVAISLAILVLRKRKVDPNIKEKAQKMIVVLAVAFLFFILSM
;
A
#
# COMPACT_ATOMS: atom_id res chain seq x y z
N MET A 1 18.18 2.17 13.68
CA MET A 1 18.38 2.79 12.34
C MET A 1 17.10 3.52 11.93
N LYS A 2 17.16 4.77 11.45
CA LYS A 2 15.97 5.50 10.96
C LYS A 2 15.52 4.87 9.62
N TRP A 3 14.48 4.04 9.64
CA TRP A 3 13.94 3.32 8.46
C TRP A 3 13.52 4.24 7.30
N THR A 4 13.26 5.52 7.61
CA THR A 4 12.88 6.57 6.66
C THR A 4 14.07 7.26 5.98
N ASN A 5 15.29 7.01 6.45
CA ASN A 5 16.51 7.66 5.96
C ASN A 5 17.25 6.77 4.95
N GLN A 6 16.50 6.20 4.01
CA GLN A 6 16.99 5.36 2.92
C GLN A 6 16.93 6.11 1.57
N PRO A 7 17.63 5.60 0.54
CA PRO A 7 17.57 6.17 -0.81
C PRO A 7 16.12 6.21 -1.31
N ASP A 8 15.79 7.23 -2.11
CA ASP A 8 14.42 7.47 -2.58
C ASP A 8 13.87 6.29 -3.40
N SER A 9 14.74 5.66 -4.20
CA SER A 9 14.42 4.45 -4.96
C SER A 9 14.00 3.29 -4.06
N VAL A 10 14.74 3.04 -2.98
CA VAL A 10 14.47 1.94 -2.05
C VAL A 10 13.20 2.19 -1.24
N LEU A 11 12.95 3.44 -0.85
CA LEU A 11 11.71 3.82 -0.17
C LEU A 11 10.49 3.60 -1.07
N LEU A 12 10.62 3.94 -2.35
CA LEU A 12 9.55 3.76 -3.32
C LEU A 12 9.31 2.28 -3.64
N GLU A 13 10.37 1.49 -3.79
CA GLU A 13 10.26 0.04 -3.97
C GLU A 13 9.57 -0.64 -2.79
N ARG A 14 9.95 -0.27 -1.56
CA ARG A 14 9.29 -0.77 -0.34
C ARG A 14 7.82 -0.37 -0.29
N SER A 15 7.52 0.89 -0.61
CA SER A 15 6.15 1.37 -0.69
C SER A 15 5.32 0.55 -1.69
N PHE A 16 5.90 0.22 -2.85
CA PHE A 16 5.26 -0.67 -3.82
C PHE A 16 5.01 -2.08 -3.26
N LEU A 17 6.01 -2.68 -2.61
CA LEU A 17 5.88 -4.01 -2.01
C LEU A 17 4.79 -4.05 -0.93
N PHE A 18 4.78 -3.09 0.00
CA PHE A 18 3.73 -2.98 1.02
C PHE A 18 2.36 -2.76 0.39
N GLY A 19 2.30 -1.97 -0.68
CA GLY A 19 1.09 -1.72 -1.43
C GLY A 19 0.51 -2.98 -2.05
N ILE A 20 1.31 -3.73 -2.81
CA ILE A 20 0.87 -4.98 -3.43
C ILE A 20 0.48 -6.02 -2.39
N ILE A 21 1.29 -6.21 -1.35
CA ILE A 21 0.99 -7.20 -0.31
C ILE A 21 -0.34 -6.87 0.37
N GLY A 22 -0.59 -5.58 0.67
CA GLY A 22 -1.88 -5.13 1.18
C GLY A 22 -3.02 -5.40 0.20
N ILE A 23 -2.87 -5.06 -1.08
CA ILE A 23 -3.89 -5.34 -2.12
C ILE A 23 -4.20 -6.84 -2.19
N VAL A 24 -3.18 -7.70 -2.25
CA VAL A 24 -3.35 -9.16 -2.34
C VAL A 24 -4.07 -9.70 -1.10
N LEU A 25 -3.67 -9.28 0.10
CA LEU A 25 -4.33 -9.66 1.35
C LEU A 25 -5.80 -9.20 1.38
N GLY A 26 -6.08 -7.96 0.95
CA GLY A 26 -7.43 -7.43 0.85
C GLY A 26 -8.30 -8.22 -0.13
N THR A 27 -7.76 -8.54 -1.31
CA THR A 27 -8.47 -9.33 -2.32
C THR A 27 -8.75 -10.75 -1.83
N LEU A 28 -7.78 -11.40 -1.18
CA LEU A 28 -7.98 -12.72 -0.58
C LEU A 28 -9.07 -12.69 0.49
N SER A 29 -9.12 -11.63 1.30
CA SER A 29 -10.16 -11.47 2.30
C SER A 29 -11.55 -11.33 1.68
N ILE A 30 -11.71 -10.46 0.67
CA ILE A 30 -12.98 -10.30 -0.06
C ILE A 30 -13.41 -11.63 -0.67
N LEU A 31 -12.48 -12.34 -1.32
CA LEU A 31 -12.77 -13.63 -1.95
C LEU A 31 -13.24 -14.65 -0.90
N ASN A 32 -12.53 -14.74 0.22
CA ASN A 32 -12.89 -15.68 1.28
C ASN A 32 -14.22 -15.31 1.94
N SER A 33 -14.55 -14.03 2.10
CA SER A 33 -15.85 -13.57 2.60
C SER A 33 -17.03 -13.90 1.67
N LYS A 34 -16.79 -14.09 0.36
CA LYS A 34 -17.84 -14.46 -0.60
C LYS A 34 -17.97 -15.98 -0.77
N PHE A 35 -16.85 -16.70 -0.78
CA PHE A 35 -16.83 -18.13 -1.09
C PHE A 35 -16.74 -19.04 0.14
N TYR A 36 -16.52 -18.49 1.35
CA TYR A 36 -16.38 -19.25 2.60
C TYR A 36 -15.40 -20.43 2.49
N LEU A 37 -14.27 -20.23 1.79
CA LEU A 37 -13.28 -21.27 1.53
C LEU A 37 -12.47 -21.64 2.79
N VAL A 38 -12.29 -20.70 3.72
CA VAL A 38 -11.46 -20.84 4.91
C VAL A 38 -12.16 -20.21 6.12
N ASP A 39 -12.31 -20.97 7.22
CA ASP A 39 -12.73 -20.46 8.53
C ASP A 39 -11.59 -19.70 9.21
N ALA A 40 -11.30 -18.50 8.71
CA ALA A 40 -10.30 -17.62 9.27
C ALA A 40 -10.94 -16.27 9.68
N PRO A 41 -10.46 -15.65 10.78
CA PRO A 41 -10.96 -14.35 11.19
C PRO A 41 -10.53 -13.28 10.16
N MET A 42 -11.46 -12.91 9.27
CA MET A 42 -11.22 -11.95 8.19
C MET A 42 -11.05 -10.50 8.69
N GLY A 43 -11.57 -10.17 9.88
CA GLY A 43 -11.46 -8.83 10.48
C GLY A 43 -9.99 -8.38 10.67
N PRO A 44 -9.14 -9.16 11.37
CA PRO A 44 -7.71 -8.89 11.46
C PRO A 44 -7.01 -8.81 10.10
N LEU A 45 -7.38 -9.68 9.13
CA LEU A 45 -6.77 -9.68 7.80
C LEU A 45 -7.04 -8.36 7.05
N ASN A 46 -8.28 -7.85 7.15
CA ASN A 46 -8.67 -6.55 6.60
C ASN A 46 -7.90 -5.42 7.27
N GLY A 47 -7.78 -5.44 8.59
CA GLY A 47 -7.00 -4.46 9.35
C GLY A 47 -5.52 -4.42 8.92
N VAL A 48 -4.90 -5.59 8.71
CA VAL A 48 -3.52 -5.68 8.23
C VAL A 48 -3.40 -5.18 6.79
N SER A 49 -4.33 -5.54 5.91
CA SER A 49 -4.40 -5.06 4.52
C SER A 49 -4.44 -3.52 4.47
N PHE A 50 -5.37 -2.90 5.21
CA PHE A 50 -5.49 -1.45 5.27
C PHE A 50 -4.25 -0.78 5.86
N SER A 51 -3.68 -1.35 6.94
CA SER A 51 -2.47 -0.81 7.55
C SER A 51 -1.29 -0.82 6.57
N LEU A 52 -1.11 -1.91 5.83
CA LEU A 52 -0.07 -2.02 4.80
C LEU A 52 -0.25 -0.99 3.68
N GLN A 53 -1.48 -0.80 3.20
CA GLN A 53 -1.77 0.19 2.16
C GLN A 53 -1.54 1.63 2.66
N LEU A 54 -1.91 1.94 3.90
CA LEU A 54 -1.64 3.25 4.51
C LEU A 54 -0.14 3.50 4.69
N VAL A 55 0.63 2.49 5.10
CA VAL A 55 2.10 2.57 5.18
C VAL A 55 2.70 2.79 3.79
N ALA A 56 2.22 2.06 2.78
CA ALA A 56 2.65 2.22 1.40
C ALA A 56 2.42 3.65 0.91
N ILE A 57 1.20 4.20 1.05
CA ILE A 57 0.87 5.56 0.63
C ILE A 57 1.74 6.58 1.40
N SER A 58 1.90 6.40 2.70
CA SER A 58 2.69 7.30 3.55
C SER A 58 4.16 7.37 3.11
N LEU A 59 4.76 6.24 2.73
CA LEU A 59 6.12 6.18 2.20
C LEU A 59 6.23 6.90 0.85
N ALA A 60 5.28 6.71 -0.05
CA ALA A 60 5.27 7.40 -1.35
C ALA A 60 5.13 8.93 -1.19
N ILE A 61 4.27 9.38 -0.27
CA ILE A 61 4.13 10.80 0.09
C ILE A 61 5.41 11.35 0.71
N LEU A 62 6.09 10.56 1.56
CA LEU A 62 7.37 10.96 2.16
C LEU A 62 8.43 11.18 1.09
N VAL A 63 8.54 10.29 0.10
CA VAL A 63 9.42 10.47 -1.06
C VAL A 63 9.05 11.76 -1.81
N LEU A 64 7.76 12.02 -2.05
CA LEU A 64 7.31 13.24 -2.74
C LEU A 64 7.63 14.54 -1.97
N ARG A 65 7.63 14.50 -0.63
CA ARG A 65 7.90 15.65 0.24
C ARG A 65 9.38 16.01 0.36
N LYS A 66 10.31 15.17 -0.11
CA LYS A 66 11.75 15.49 -0.07
C LYS A 66 12.07 16.62 -1.05
N ARG A 67 12.91 17.59 -0.63
CA ARG A 67 13.25 18.79 -1.42
C ARG A 67 14.08 18.52 -2.67
N LYS A 68 14.92 17.48 -2.66
CA LYS A 68 15.78 17.09 -3.79
C LYS A 68 15.44 15.66 -4.19
N VAL A 69 14.58 15.51 -5.19
CA VAL A 69 14.16 14.21 -5.74
C VAL A 69 14.26 14.29 -7.25
N ASP A 70 14.80 13.24 -7.86
CA ASP A 70 14.86 13.12 -9.30
C ASP A 70 13.44 13.22 -9.91
N PRO A 71 13.24 14.00 -10.99
CA PRO A 71 11.92 14.15 -11.61
C PRO A 71 11.29 12.82 -12.02
N ASN A 72 12.07 11.82 -12.42
CA ASN A 72 11.57 10.48 -12.76
C ASN A 72 11.05 9.73 -11.52
N ILE A 73 11.75 9.84 -10.38
CA ILE A 73 11.30 9.26 -9.11
C ILE A 73 10.03 9.97 -8.62
N LYS A 74 9.95 11.29 -8.82
CA LYS A 74 8.77 12.09 -8.46
C LYS A 74 7.53 11.66 -9.25
N GLU A 75 7.63 11.48 -10.56
CA GLU A 75 6.52 10.96 -11.37
C GLU A 75 6.08 9.56 -10.93
N LYS A 76 7.03 8.66 -10.67
CA LYS A 76 6.71 7.31 -10.19
C LYS A 76 5.98 7.37 -8.85
N ALA A 77 6.44 8.20 -7.91
CA ALA A 77 5.79 8.39 -6.62
C ALA A 77 4.34 8.90 -6.78
N GLN A 78 4.09 9.87 -7.67
CA GLN A 78 2.73 10.36 -7.93
C GLN A 78 1.82 9.27 -8.48
N LYS A 79 2.27 8.54 -9.52
CA LYS A 79 1.51 7.44 -10.11
C LYS A 79 1.18 6.38 -9.05
N MET A 80 2.15 6.05 -8.21
CA MET A 80 1.98 5.05 -7.15
C MET A 80 0.99 5.50 -6.08
N ILE A 81 1.02 6.77 -5.66
CA ILE A 81 0.02 7.33 -4.74
C ILE A 81 -1.38 7.20 -5.34
N VAL A 82 -1.56 7.53 -6.62
CA VAL A 82 -2.87 7.42 -7.28
C VAL A 82 -3.36 5.97 -7.29
N VAL A 83 -2.52 5.02 -7.71
CA VAL A 83 -2.89 3.60 -7.76
C VAL A 83 -3.24 3.07 -6.37
N LEU A 84 -2.41 3.36 -5.37
CA LEU A 84 -2.64 2.89 -4.00
C LEU A 84 -3.86 3.55 -3.36
N ALA A 85 -4.11 4.84 -3.61
CA ALA A 85 -5.29 5.53 -3.10
C ALA A 85 -6.58 4.97 -3.72
N VAL A 86 -6.59 4.73 -5.04
CA VAL A 86 -7.75 4.14 -5.72
C VAL A 86 -8.00 2.72 -5.22
N ALA A 87 -6.94 1.90 -5.07
CA ALA A 87 -7.06 0.56 -4.49
C ALA A 87 -7.60 0.60 -3.06
N PHE A 88 -7.08 1.50 -2.22
CA PHE A 88 -7.53 1.67 -0.83
C PHE A 88 -9.00 2.06 -0.74
N LEU A 89 -9.45 3.01 -1.58
CA LEU A 89 -10.87 3.36 -1.67
C LEU A 89 -11.73 2.19 -2.13
N PHE A 90 -11.27 1.40 -3.10
CA PHE A 90 -11.96 0.20 -3.54
C PHE A 90 -12.17 -0.80 -2.38
N PHE A 91 -11.14 -1.07 -1.59
CA PHE A 91 -11.24 -1.99 -0.44
C PHE A 91 -12.14 -1.44 0.66
N ILE A 92 -12.10 -0.13 0.95
CA ILE A 92 -13.02 0.50 1.91
C ILE A 92 -14.47 0.34 1.47
N LEU A 93 -14.76 0.48 0.18
CA LEU A 93 -16.12 0.41 -0.36
C LEU A 93 -16.64 -1.03 -0.55
N SER A 94 -15.74 -2.01 -0.67
CA SER A 94 -16.09 -3.39 -1.04
C SER A 94 -16.17 -4.37 0.13
N MET A 95 -15.58 -4.03 1.29
CA MET A 95 -15.52 -4.88 2.49
C MET A 95 -16.71 -4.69 3.42
#